data_AF-A0A532TM19-F1
#
_entry.id   AF-A0A532TM19-F1
#
_cell.length_a   1.000
_cell.length_b   1.000
_cell.length_c   1.000
_cell.angle_alpha   90.00
_cell.angle_beta   90.00
_cell.angle_gamma   90.00
#
_symmetry.space_group_name_H-M   'P 1'
#
loop_
_entity.id
_entity.type
_entity.pdbx_description
1 polymer ?
#
loop_
_entity_poly.entity_id
_entity_poly.type
_entity_poly.pdbx_seq_one_letter_code
_entity_poly.pdbx_strand_id
1 'polypeptide(L)'
;MSEKKKKDSNELLNFLMIIIGLLFIFKAVMEFLAWADIYAPPWAINDEVLSIFGGQATISILLGFWCLIAGIGLFREEEYALGMGLVVLSIMAASGIMTMISWVGGSFKAAYWPNYLIIIATIIGVIGFFWLLLTYKRYD
;
A
#
# COMPACT_ATOMS: atom_id res chain seq x y z
N MET A 1 41.60 5.67 9.11
CA MET A 1 40.37 5.22 9.81
C MET A 1 39.30 5.13 8.74
N SER A 2 38.97 3.91 8.30
CA SER A 2 37.95 3.69 7.27
C SER A 2 36.61 4.16 7.83
N GLU A 3 36.13 5.31 7.36
CA GLU A 3 34.73 5.66 7.51
C GLU A 3 33.94 4.58 6.76
N LYS A 4 33.48 3.57 7.48
CA LYS A 4 32.35 2.75 7.05
C LYS A 4 31.24 3.75 6.79
N LYS A 5 31.05 4.15 5.52
CA LYS A 5 29.87 4.90 5.09
C LYS A 5 28.69 4.14 5.67
N LYS A 6 28.06 4.71 6.69
CA LYS A 6 26.79 4.20 7.19
C LYS A 6 25.90 4.11 5.94
N LYS A 7 25.49 2.90 5.62
CA LYS A 7 24.47 2.62 4.62
C LYS A 7 23.22 3.35 5.13
N ASP A 8 23.09 4.60 4.71
CA ASP A 8 22.04 5.53 5.16
C ASP A 8 20.80 5.16 4.35
N SER A 9 20.27 3.97 4.66
CA SER A 9 18.95 3.53 4.24
C SER A 9 18.01 4.66 4.66
N ASN A 10 17.23 5.17 3.72
CA ASN A 10 16.29 6.25 4.04
C ASN A 10 15.17 5.60 4.86
N GLU A 11 15.38 5.57 6.18
CA GLU A 11 14.49 4.95 7.17
C GLU A 11 13.06 5.42 6.96
N LEU A 12 12.88 6.66 6.46
CA LEU A 12 11.59 7.23 6.12
C LEU A 12 10.79 6.40 5.11
N LEU A 13 11.38 5.97 3.98
CA LEU A 13 10.62 5.19 3.00
C LEU A 13 10.27 3.81 3.57
N ASN A 14 11.21 3.19 4.29
CA ASN A 14 10.99 1.88 4.90
C ASN A 14 9.88 1.94 5.95
N PHE A 15 9.90 2.97 6.80
CA PHE A 15 8.83 3.24 7.76
C PHE A 15 7.50 3.52 7.06
N LEU A 16 7.50 4.31 5.99
CA LEU A 16 6.28 4.59 5.23
C LEU A 16 5.70 3.32 4.62
N MET A 17 6.53 2.44 4.05
CA MET A 17 6.09 1.15 3.52
C MET A 17 5.50 0.27 4.63
N ILE A 18 6.11 0.23 5.81
CA ILE A 18 5.55 -0.52 6.95
C ILE A 18 4.20 0.05 7.38
N ILE A 19 4.10 1.37 7.54
CA ILE A 19 2.86 2.04 7.99
C ILE A 19 1.74 1.81 6.96
N ILE A 20 2.02 1.96 5.67
CA ILE A 20 1.02 1.71 4.61
C ILE A 20 0.64 0.24 4.59
N GLY A 21 1.62 -0.68 4.73
CA GLY A 21 1.36 -2.11 4.81
C GLY A 21 0.37 -2.46 5.93
N LEU A 22 0.57 -1.89 7.12
CA LEU A 22 -0.36 -2.04 8.24
C LEU A 22 -1.74 -1.46 7.94
N LEU A 23 -1.82 -0.28 7.33
CA LEU A 23 -3.09 0.35 6.96
C LEU A 23 -3.85 -0.46 5.91
N PHE A 24 -3.16 -1.10 4.97
CA PHE A 24 -3.76 -1.99 3.98
C PHE A 24 -4.30 -3.27 4.60
N ILE A 25 -3.56 -3.87 5.55
CA ILE A 25 -4.06 -5.01 6.31
C ILE A 25 -5.28 -4.61 7.13
N PHE A 26 -5.23 -3.47 7.82
CA PHE A 26 -6.36 -2.97 8.59
C PHE A 26 -7.59 -2.73 7.71
N LYS A 27 -7.44 -2.01 6.60
CA LYS A 27 -8.50 -1.80 5.60
C LYS A 27 -9.11 -3.14 5.20
N ALA A 28 -8.28 -4.12 4.87
CA ALA A 28 -8.75 -5.38 4.37
C ALA A 28 -9.46 -6.23 5.43
N VAL A 29 -9.01 -6.18 6.69
CA VAL A 29 -9.74 -6.78 7.83
C VAL A 29 -11.11 -6.14 7.96
N MET A 30 -11.20 -4.80 7.86
CA MET A 30 -12.49 -4.10 7.91
C MET A 30 -13.41 -4.48 6.75
N GLU A 31 -12.89 -4.60 5.53
CA GLU A 31 -13.64 -5.06 4.35
C GLU A 31 -14.07 -6.53 4.50
N PHE A 32 -13.24 -7.38 5.09
CA PHE A 32 -13.57 -8.78 5.36
C PHE A 32 -14.65 -8.93 6.43
N LEU A 33 -14.58 -8.14 7.51
CA LEU A 33 -15.60 -8.11 8.55
C LEU A 33 -16.94 -7.56 8.03
N ALA A 34 -16.89 -6.60 7.11
CA ALA A 34 -18.08 -6.09 6.42
C ALA A 34 -18.66 -7.15 5.48
N TRP A 35 -17.83 -7.87 4.72
CA TRP A 35 -18.27 -8.98 3.86
C TRP A 35 -18.91 -10.13 4.67
N ALA A 36 -18.39 -10.43 5.85
CA ALA A 36 -18.91 -11.45 6.74
C ALA A 36 -20.16 -11.01 7.54
N ASP A 37 -20.67 -9.80 7.30
CA ASP A 37 -21.80 -9.19 8.01
C ASP A 37 -21.61 -9.10 9.55
N ILE A 38 -20.36 -9.14 10.01
CA ILE A 38 -19.99 -9.02 11.45
C ILE A 38 -19.93 -7.55 11.85
N TYR A 39 -19.46 -6.69 10.95
CA TYR A 39 -19.36 -5.25 11.16
C TYR A 39 -19.54 -4.51 9.83
N ALA A 40 -20.75 -4.03 9.55
CA ALA A 40 -21.05 -3.23 8.37
C ALA A 40 -21.06 -1.74 8.74
N PRO A 41 -20.08 -0.94 8.26
CA PRO A 41 -20.10 0.49 8.50
C PRO A 41 -21.28 1.16 7.75
N PRO A 42 -21.83 2.28 8.24
CA PRO A 42 -23.05 2.92 7.68
C PRO A 42 -22.97 3.37 6.22
N TRP A 43 -21.78 3.32 5.59
CA TRP A 43 -21.58 3.63 4.18
C TRP A 43 -21.65 2.40 3.26
N ALA A 44 -21.79 1.20 3.82
CA ALA A 44 -21.75 -0.10 3.13
C ALA A 44 -23.13 -0.80 3.05
N ILE A 45 -24.24 -0.04 2.98
CA ILE A 45 -25.62 -0.53 3.19
C ILE A 45 -26.17 -1.44 2.05
N ASN A 46 -25.43 -1.75 0.99
CA ASN A 46 -25.96 -2.51 -0.15
C ASN A 46 -25.29 -3.89 -0.30
N ASP A 47 -26.09 -4.96 -0.41
CA ASP A 47 -25.65 -6.36 -0.55
C ASP A 47 -24.70 -6.61 -1.74
N GLU A 48 -24.86 -5.87 -2.85
CA GLU A 48 -23.95 -5.96 -4.00
C GLU A 48 -22.53 -5.48 -3.67
N VAL A 49 -22.41 -4.50 -2.77
CA VAL A 49 -21.13 -3.93 -2.34
C VAL A 49 -20.39 -4.91 -1.42
N LEU A 50 -21.11 -5.74 -0.64
CA LEU A 50 -20.50 -6.80 0.18
C LEU A 50 -19.71 -7.81 -0.66
N SER A 51 -20.27 -8.31 -1.76
CA SER A 51 -19.58 -9.32 -2.60
C SER A 51 -18.26 -8.80 -3.20
N ILE A 52 -18.18 -7.51 -3.50
CA ILE A 52 -16.99 -6.83 -4.03
C ILE A 52 -15.92 -6.66 -2.94
N PHE A 53 -16.32 -6.49 -1.67
CA PHE A 53 -15.39 -6.34 -0.55
C PHE A 53 -14.55 -7.59 -0.31
N GLY A 54 -15.08 -8.82 -0.48
CA GLY A 54 -14.29 -10.04 -0.28
C GLY A 54 -13.10 -10.19 -1.26
N GLY A 55 -13.33 -9.87 -2.54
CA GLY A 55 -12.28 -9.91 -3.57
C GLY A 55 -11.23 -8.81 -3.40
N GLN A 56 -11.67 -7.58 -3.12
CA GLN A 56 -10.78 -6.44 -2.90
C GLN A 56 -10.00 -6.52 -1.57
N ALA A 57 -10.60 -7.12 -0.53
CA ALA A 57 -9.93 -7.38 0.74
C ALA A 57 -8.75 -8.33 0.57
N THR A 58 -8.92 -9.39 -0.22
CA THR A 58 -7.86 -10.38 -0.46
C THR A 58 -6.63 -9.73 -1.12
N ILE A 59 -6.85 -8.89 -2.14
CA ILE A 59 -5.77 -8.14 -2.80
C ILE A 59 -5.11 -7.15 -1.83
N SER A 60 -5.90 -6.49 -0.99
CA SER A 60 -5.41 -5.52 0.00
C SER A 60 -4.58 -6.18 1.11
N ILE A 61 -4.95 -7.38 1.59
CA ILE A 61 -4.14 -8.18 2.54
C ILE A 61 -2.81 -8.56 1.90
N LEU A 62 -2.84 -9.10 0.68
CA LEU A 62 -1.62 -9.53 0.00
C LEU A 62 -0.68 -8.35 -0.23
N LEU A 63 -1.20 -7.23 -0.73
CA LEU A 63 -0.41 -6.00 -0.90
C LEU A 63 0.14 -5.49 0.42
N GLY A 64 -0.66 -5.47 1.48
CA GLY A 64 -0.23 -5.04 2.81
C GLY A 64 0.89 -5.92 3.38
N PHE A 65 0.75 -7.24 3.26
CA PHE A 65 1.75 -8.21 3.70
C PHE A 65 3.07 -8.08 2.94
N TRP A 66 3.03 -8.02 1.60
CA TRP A 66 4.25 -7.86 0.80
C TRP A 66 4.89 -6.49 0.99
N CYS A 67 4.10 -5.44 1.24
CA CYS A 67 4.60 -4.12 1.59
C CYS A 67 5.37 -4.13 2.92
N LEU A 68 4.86 -4.86 3.93
CA LEU A 68 5.55 -5.03 5.21
C LEU A 68 6.87 -5.76 5.06
N ILE A 69 6.88 -6.88 4.35
CA ILE A 69 8.10 -7.66 4.12
C ILE A 69 9.13 -6.83 3.36
N ALA A 70 8.71 -6.12 2.30
CA ALA A 70 9.60 -5.24 1.56
C ALA A 70 10.13 -4.10 2.45
N GLY A 71 9.27 -3.44 3.25
CA GLY A 71 9.70 -2.40 4.18
C GLY A 71 10.71 -2.87 5.23
N ILE A 72 10.53 -4.07 5.79
CA ILE A 72 11.48 -4.69 6.72
C ILE A 72 12.78 -5.08 6.02
N GLY A 73 12.70 -5.67 4.82
CA GLY A 73 13.86 -6.08 4.04
C GLY A 73 14.71 -4.91 3.55
N LEU A 74 14.10 -3.74 3.29
CA LEU A 74 14.82 -2.52 2.90
C LEU A 74 15.67 -1.93 4.05
N PHE A 75 15.32 -2.19 5.32
CA PHE A 75 16.21 -1.86 6.46
C PHE A 75 17.49 -2.69 6.46
N ARG A 76 17.42 -3.92 5.95
CA ARG A 76 18.56 -4.83 5.82
C ARG A 76 19.31 -4.63 4.50
N GLU A 77 18.81 -3.74 3.65
CA GLU A 77 19.32 -3.46 2.31
C GLU A 77 19.49 -4.72 1.44
N GLU A 78 18.51 -5.62 1.50
CA GLU A 78 18.54 -6.88 0.77
C GLU A 78 17.97 -6.72 -0.65
N GLU A 79 18.62 -7.31 -1.66
CA GLU A 79 18.23 -7.21 -3.08
C GLU A 79 16.78 -7.63 -3.35
N TYR A 80 16.34 -8.71 -2.70
CA TYR A 80 14.98 -9.22 -2.85
C TYR A 80 13.93 -8.21 -2.36
N ALA A 81 14.28 -7.37 -1.37
CA ALA A 81 13.40 -6.33 -0.85
C ALA A 81 13.23 -5.16 -1.82
N LEU A 82 14.28 -4.84 -2.58
CA LEU A 82 14.19 -3.85 -3.66
C LEU A 82 13.26 -4.33 -4.77
N GLY A 83 13.44 -5.58 -5.24
CA GLY A 83 12.57 -6.16 -6.27
C GLY A 83 11.10 -6.21 -5.85
N MET A 84 10.82 -6.73 -4.64
CA MET A 84 9.46 -6.76 -4.10
C MET A 84 8.90 -5.36 -3.84
N GLY A 85 9.71 -4.43 -3.34
CA GLY A 85 9.31 -3.05 -3.09
C GLY A 85 8.87 -2.34 -4.37
N LEU A 86 9.63 -2.48 -5.46
CA LEU A 86 9.26 -1.91 -6.77
C LEU A 86 7.94 -2.47 -7.28
N VAL A 87 7.72 -3.78 -7.17
CA VAL A 87 6.44 -4.41 -7.56
C VAL A 87 5.29 -3.86 -6.73
N VAL A 88 5.40 -3.86 -5.41
CA VAL A 88 4.33 -3.40 -4.52
C VAL A 88 4.00 -1.92 -4.74
N LEU A 89 5.02 -1.06 -4.86
CA LEU A 89 4.83 0.38 -5.09
C LEU A 89 4.19 0.65 -6.45
N SER A 90 4.53 -0.13 -7.49
CA SER A 90 3.90 -0.01 -8.81
C SER A 90 2.41 -0.39 -8.80
N ILE A 91 2.04 -1.46 -8.07
CA ILE A 91 0.63 -1.86 -7.92
C ILE A 91 -0.13 -0.80 -7.09
N MET A 92 0.48 -0.25 -6.04
CA MET A 92 -0.12 0.84 -5.26
C MET A 92 -0.36 2.08 -6.12
N ALA A 93 0.62 2.48 -6.94
CA ALA A 93 0.46 3.57 -7.89
C ALA A 93 -0.67 3.31 -8.90
N ALA A 94 -0.74 2.10 -9.48
CA ALA A 94 -1.76 1.73 -10.45
C ALA A 94 -3.18 1.69 -9.85
N SER A 95 -3.32 1.07 -8.68
CA SER A 95 -4.60 1.03 -7.94
C SER A 95 -5.10 2.43 -7.60
N GLY A 96 -4.18 3.32 -7.24
CA GLY A 96 -4.38 4.73 -7.02
C GLY A 96 -4.96 5.51 -8.18
N ILE A 97 -4.38 5.33 -9.37
CA ILE A 97 -4.84 5.98 -10.60
C ILE A 97 -6.29 5.57 -10.90
N MET A 98 -6.65 4.30 -10.72
CA MET A 98 -8.03 3.84 -10.91
C MET A 98 -9.01 4.55 -9.95
N THR A 99 -8.63 4.72 -8.69
CA THR A 99 -9.45 5.47 -7.71
C THR A 99 -9.54 6.96 -8.06
N MET A 100 -8.45 7.58 -8.55
CA MET A 100 -8.48 8.98 -9.01
C MET A 100 -9.34 9.16 -10.27
N ILE A 101 -9.34 8.20 -11.20
CA ILE A 101 -10.24 8.21 -12.36
C ILE A 101 -11.70 8.13 -11.91
N SER A 102 -12.01 7.27 -10.93
CA SER A 102 -13.34 7.20 -10.33
C SER A 102 -13.74 8.51 -9.65
N TRP A 103 -12.78 9.29 -9.16
CA TRP A 103 -13.02 10.61 -8.56
C TRP A 103 -13.43 11.64 -9.60
N VAL A 104 -12.72 11.69 -10.74
CA VAL A 104 -13.05 12.57 -11.87
C VAL A 104 -14.40 12.19 -12.51
N GLY A 105 -14.76 10.90 -12.50
CA GLY A 105 -16.03 10.38 -13.01
C GLY A 105 -17.26 10.63 -12.12
N GLY A 106 -17.15 11.40 -11.02
CA GLY A 106 -18.29 11.78 -10.17
C GLY A 106 -18.84 10.66 -9.27
N SER A 107 -18.21 9.48 -9.24
CA SER A 107 -18.63 8.34 -8.41
C SER A 107 -17.97 8.33 -7.02
N PHE A 108 -17.40 9.47 -6.59
CA PHE A 108 -16.64 9.56 -5.36
C PHE A 108 -17.54 9.70 -4.13
N LYS A 109 -17.55 8.66 -3.29
CA LYS A 109 -18.18 8.72 -1.97
C LYS A 109 -17.20 9.34 -0.98
N ALA A 110 -17.35 10.63 -0.67
CA ALA A 110 -16.50 11.33 0.31
C ALA A 110 -16.55 10.74 1.73
N ALA A 111 -17.63 10.03 2.07
CA ALA A 111 -17.75 9.30 3.33
C ALA A 111 -16.95 7.98 3.37
N TYR A 112 -16.44 7.51 2.23
CA TYR A 112 -15.70 6.25 2.13
C TYR A 112 -14.22 6.49 2.41
N TRP A 113 -13.87 6.36 3.69
CA TRP A 113 -12.51 6.60 4.19
C TRP A 113 -11.38 5.80 3.49
N PRO A 114 -11.60 4.57 2.95
CA PRO A 114 -10.55 3.83 2.26
C PRO A 114 -10.06 4.49 0.97
N ASN A 115 -10.85 5.38 0.35
CA ASN A 115 -10.38 6.17 -0.79
C ASN A 115 -9.18 7.04 -0.42
N TYR A 116 -9.18 7.64 0.78
CA TYR A 116 -8.08 8.49 1.23
C TYR A 116 -6.81 7.67 1.47
N LEU A 117 -6.94 6.44 2.01
CA LEU A 117 -5.82 5.52 2.12
C LEU A 117 -5.19 5.20 0.77
N ILE A 118 -6.03 4.89 -0.23
CA ILE A 118 -5.56 4.56 -1.58
C ILE A 118 -4.84 5.77 -2.20
N ILE A 119 -5.36 6.99 -2.03
CA ILE A 119 -4.72 8.22 -2.51
C ILE A 119 -3.32 8.41 -1.89
N ILE A 120 -3.21 8.27 -0.56
CA ILE A 120 -1.92 8.37 0.14
C ILE A 120 -0.94 7.30 -0.35
N ALA A 121 -1.41 6.06 -0.49
CA ALA A 121 -0.62 4.96 -1.01
C ALA A 121 -0.20 5.16 -2.47
N THR A 122 -1.00 5.87 -3.26
CA THR A 122 -0.64 6.26 -4.63
C THR A 122 0.56 7.19 -4.64
N ILE A 123 0.50 8.23 -3.82
CA ILE A 123 1.56 9.24 -3.73
C ILE A 123 2.87 8.56 -3.29
N ILE A 124 2.80 7.73 -2.25
CA ILE A 124 3.97 7.01 -1.74
C ILE A 124 4.43 5.94 -2.73
N GLY A 125 3.51 5.27 -3.43
CA GLY A 125 3.80 4.35 -4.51
C GLY A 125 4.63 5.00 -5.62
N VAL A 126 4.17 6.14 -6.13
CA VAL A 126 4.88 6.86 -7.21
C VAL A 126 6.23 7.40 -6.73
N ILE A 127 6.25 8.13 -5.60
CA ILE A 127 7.48 8.75 -5.09
C ILE A 127 8.49 7.68 -4.66
N GLY A 128 8.04 6.67 -3.93
CA GLY A 128 8.86 5.55 -3.46
C GLY A 128 9.42 4.72 -4.61
N PHE A 129 8.64 4.51 -5.68
CA PHE A 129 9.10 3.77 -6.86
C PHE A 129 10.27 4.47 -7.55
N PHE A 130 10.13 5.76 -7.86
CA PHE A 130 11.23 6.54 -8.44
C PHE A 130 12.43 6.63 -7.50
N TRP A 131 12.18 6.72 -6.21
CA TRP A 131 13.26 6.77 -5.22
C TRP A 131 14.05 5.46 -5.14
N LEU A 132 13.39 4.30 -5.12
CA LEU A 132 14.05 2.99 -5.17
C LEU A 132 14.83 2.80 -6.47
N LEU A 133 14.27 3.21 -7.61
CA LEU A 133 14.98 3.19 -8.89
C LEU A 133 16.24 4.05 -8.89
N LEU A 134 16.23 5.22 -8.25
CA LEU A 134 17.42 6.08 -8.17
C LEU A 134 18.45 5.57 -7.15
N THR A 135 18.03 4.79 -6.17
CA THR A 135 18.88 4.24 -5.10
C THR A 135 19.27 2.78 -5.31
N TYR A 136 18.98 2.19 -6.48
CA TYR A 136 19.24 0.78 -6.78
C TYR A 136 20.67 0.33 -6.46
N LYS A 137 21.68 1.17 -6.73
CA LYS A 137 23.10 0.91 -6.48
C LYS A 137 23.46 0.68 -5.01
N ARG A 138 22.53 0.94 -4.07
CA ARG A 138 22.73 0.66 -2.64
C ARG A 138 22.43 -0.79 -2.28
N TYR A 139 21.64 -1.46 -3.12
CA TYR A 139 21.14 -2.81 -2.91
C TYR A 139 21.88 -3.85 -3.77
N ASP A 140 22.63 -3.44 -4.81
CA ASP A 140 23.66 -4.25 -5.51
C ASP A 140 24.89 -4.56 -4.63
#